data_AF-A0A8H7NKZ9-F1
#
_entry.id   AF-A0A8H7NKZ9-F1
#
_cell.length_a   1.000
_cell.length_b   1.000
_cell.length_c   1.000
_cell.angle_alpha   90.00
_cell.angle_beta   90.00
_cell.angle_gamma   90.00
#
_symmetry.space_group_name_H-M   'P 1'
#
loop_
_entity.id
_entity.type
_entity.pdbx_description
1 polymer ?
#
loop_
_entity_poly.entity_id
_entity_poly.type
_entity_poly.pdbx_seq_one_letter_code
_entity_poly.pdbx_strand_id
1 'polypeptide(L)'
;MDEEDEDNDEDDAASSKKQVVAYWVLYIDIFFISFDGNPFDAAWAATLAALRDTKLPRARFDQDRELVICSRENPRALALKGSPIACTAVVFTGKDTDQSDESRYWLLADPDTLEESLCDESITIVVDCSGGSAQILSISKHGGTSLDPKLLTSKEFISWITTRWKGFTEAIDSQV
;
A
#
# COMPACT_ATOMS: atom_id res chain seq x y z
N MET A 1 26.80 -59.86 36.17
CA MET A 1 27.71 -59.03 35.36
C MET A 1 27.29 -59.26 33.93
N ASP A 2 27.18 -58.17 33.18
CA ASP A 2 26.91 -58.05 31.74
C ASP A 2 25.38 -58.00 31.46
N GLU A 3 24.75 -56.82 31.53
CA GLU A 3 24.67 -55.73 30.51
C GLU A 3 23.98 -56.17 29.21
N GLU A 4 22.84 -55.55 28.92
CA GLU A 4 22.44 -55.01 27.59
C GLU A 4 21.05 -54.35 27.75
N ASP A 5 21.07 -53.10 28.21
CA ASP A 5 19.99 -52.15 27.96
C ASP A 5 20.12 -51.72 26.49
N GLU A 6 19.30 -52.26 25.60
CA GLU A 6 19.28 -51.86 24.19
C GLU A 6 18.63 -50.48 24.04
N ASP A 7 19.46 -49.53 23.60
CA ASP A 7 19.21 -48.12 23.38
C ASP A 7 17.96 -47.83 22.53
N ASN A 8 17.08 -47.01 23.10
CA ASN A 8 16.00 -46.34 22.38
C ASN A 8 16.53 -45.02 21.81
N ASP A 9 17.41 -45.09 20.81
CA ASP A 9 18.02 -43.93 20.14
C ASP A 9 17.75 -43.95 18.62
N GLU A 10 16.47 -44.00 18.24
CA GLU A 10 16.06 -43.73 16.84
C GLU A 10 15.00 -42.62 16.79
N ASP A 11 15.34 -41.41 17.22
CA ASP A 11 14.49 -40.23 16.93
C ASP A 11 15.25 -38.89 16.86
N ASP A 12 16.55 -38.87 16.54
CA ASP A 12 17.31 -37.63 16.32
C ASP A 12 17.75 -37.46 14.86
N ALA A 13 16.80 -37.61 13.94
CA ALA A 13 16.92 -37.01 12.61
C ALA A 13 16.92 -35.48 12.77
N ALA A 14 18.12 -34.92 12.95
CA ALA A 14 18.44 -33.51 13.14
C ALA A 14 17.78 -32.60 12.09
N SER A 15 16.51 -32.25 12.34
CA SER A 15 15.83 -31.13 11.72
C SER A 15 16.53 -29.87 12.22
N SER A 16 17.48 -29.34 11.44
CA SER A 16 18.15 -28.10 11.79
C SER A 16 17.12 -26.98 11.89
N LYS A 17 16.78 -26.64 13.13
CA LYS A 17 15.71 -25.70 13.46
C LYS A 17 16.17 -24.31 13.02
N LYS A 18 15.68 -23.84 11.86
CA LYS A 18 15.99 -22.51 11.35
C LYS A 18 15.55 -21.47 12.38
N GLN A 19 16.49 -20.67 12.87
CA GLN A 19 16.22 -19.61 13.82
C GLN A 19 16.44 -18.24 13.17
N VAL A 20 15.54 -17.29 13.46
CA VAL A 20 15.69 -15.88 13.07
C VAL A 20 16.56 -15.19 14.13
N VAL A 21 17.70 -14.66 13.71
CA VAL A 21 18.66 -14.00 14.61
C VAL A 21 18.51 -12.47 14.59
N ALA A 22 18.11 -11.91 13.44
CA ALA A 22 17.76 -10.48 13.32
C ALA A 22 16.85 -10.23 12.11
N TYR A 23 16.19 -9.09 12.13
CA TYR A 23 15.36 -8.57 11.05
C TYR A 23 15.44 -7.05 11.00
N TRP A 24 15.11 -6.46 9.85
CA TRP A 24 15.02 -5.01 9.69
C TRP A 24 13.67 -4.49 10.16
N VAL A 25 13.68 -3.35 10.85
CA VAL A 25 12.48 -2.58 11.17
C VAL A 25 12.58 -1.25 10.43
N LEU A 26 11.58 -0.97 9.61
CA LEU A 26 11.48 0.28 8.86
C LEU A 26 10.46 1.17 9.56
N TYR A 27 10.83 2.43 9.79
CA TYR A 27 9.95 3.48 10.28
C TYR A 27 9.71 4.46 9.14
N ILE A 28 8.46 4.89 8.99
CA ILE A 28 8.04 5.81 7.93
C ILE A 28 7.42 7.02 8.62
N ASP A 29 8.10 8.16 8.49
CA ASP A 29 7.64 9.43 9.04
C ASP A 29 7.11 10.31 7.90
N ILE A 30 5.86 10.77 8.03
CA ILE A 30 5.19 11.59 7.02
C ILE A 30 4.91 12.97 7.62
N PHE A 31 5.36 14.01 6.93
CA PHE A 31 5.14 15.39 7.32
C PHE A 31 4.39 16.14 6.22
N PHE A 32 3.21 16.67 6.55
CA PHE A 32 2.45 17.53 5.65
C PHE A 32 3.00 18.97 5.73
N ILE A 33 3.57 19.45 4.62
CA ILE A 33 4.09 20.82 4.52
C ILE A 33 2.97 21.79 4.08
N SER A 34 2.14 21.34 3.13
CA SER A 34 0.97 22.06 2.63
C SER A 34 -0.21 21.10 2.60
N PHE A 35 -1.37 21.59 3.00
CA PHE A 35 -2.60 20.81 3.06
C PHE A 35 -3.65 21.53 2.22
N ASP A 36 -3.93 20.99 1.04
CA ASP A 36 -4.92 21.55 0.11
C ASP A 36 -5.82 20.46 -0.50
N GLY A 37 -6.38 19.61 0.37
CA GLY A 37 -7.19 18.47 -0.03
C GLY A 37 -6.39 17.18 -0.28
N ASN A 38 -7.11 16.06 -0.25
CA ASN A 38 -6.66 14.69 -0.49
C ASN A 38 -5.31 14.31 0.16
N PRO A 39 -5.16 14.50 1.49
CA PRO A 39 -3.90 14.22 2.18
C PRO A 39 -3.51 12.74 2.14
N PHE A 40 -4.48 11.84 2.04
CA PHE A 40 -4.22 10.41 2.06
C PHE A 40 -3.50 9.94 0.80
N ASP A 41 -3.98 10.32 -0.40
CA ASP A 41 -3.31 9.94 -1.65
C ASP A 41 -1.89 10.52 -1.71
N ALA A 42 -1.70 11.76 -1.27
CA ALA A 42 -0.39 12.41 -1.22
C ALA A 42 0.57 11.70 -0.26
N ALA A 43 0.12 11.39 0.97
CA ALA A 43 0.91 10.65 1.95
C ALA A 43 1.24 9.23 1.47
N TRP A 44 0.29 8.57 0.81
CA TRP A 44 0.48 7.23 0.26
C TRP A 44 1.52 7.24 -0.87
N ALA A 45 1.41 8.18 -1.81
CA ALA A 45 2.39 8.35 -2.88
C ALA A 45 3.80 8.65 -2.33
N ALA A 46 3.91 9.54 -1.34
CA ALA A 46 5.17 9.83 -0.66
C ALA A 46 5.77 8.59 0.01
N THR A 47 4.93 7.76 0.64
CA THR A 47 5.35 6.50 1.26
C THR A 47 5.93 5.53 0.23
N LEU A 48 5.27 5.36 -0.92
CA LEU A 48 5.75 4.46 -1.97
C LEU A 48 7.06 4.94 -2.59
N ALA A 49 7.16 6.25 -2.85
CA ALA A 49 8.38 6.84 -3.36
C ALA A 49 9.55 6.63 -2.38
N ALA A 50 9.32 6.90 -1.09
CA ALA A 50 10.32 6.68 -0.05
C ALA A 50 10.76 5.21 0.06
N LEU A 51 9.81 4.27 0.02
CA LEU A 51 10.12 2.84 0.08
C LEU A 51 10.88 2.36 -1.16
N ARG A 52 10.61 2.92 -2.35
CA ARG A 52 11.32 2.58 -3.58
C ARG A 52 12.76 3.07 -3.60
N ASP A 53 13.02 4.27 -3.08
CA ASP A 53 14.40 4.79 -2.97
C ASP A 53 15.18 4.20 -1.78
N THR A 54 14.49 3.58 -0.81
CA THR A 54 15.13 3.00 0.38
C THR A 54 16.11 1.88 0.02
N LYS A 55 17.37 2.04 0.47
CA LYS A 55 18.45 1.05 0.33
C LYS A 55 18.90 0.57 1.70
N LEU A 56 18.85 -0.74 1.91
CA LEU A 56 19.24 -1.39 3.16
C LEU A 56 20.72 -1.75 3.14
N PRO A 57 21.47 -1.50 4.24
CA PRO A 57 22.85 -1.95 4.36
C PRO A 57 22.90 -3.47 4.46
N ARG A 58 24.04 -4.06 4.10
CA ARG A 58 24.22 -5.51 4.14
C ARG A 58 24.46 -5.95 5.57
N ALA A 59 23.59 -6.84 6.08
CA ALA A 59 23.76 -7.49 7.37
C ALA A 59 24.37 -8.89 7.20
N ARG A 60 25.31 -9.26 8.07
CA ARG A 60 25.82 -10.63 8.23
C ARG A 60 25.83 -11.02 9.71
N PHE A 61 25.51 -12.26 10.01
CA PHE A 61 25.72 -12.81 11.35
C PHE A 61 27.17 -13.27 11.49
N ASP A 62 27.81 -12.87 12.58
CA ASP A 62 29.17 -13.26 12.94
C ASP A 62 29.07 -14.33 14.03
N GLN A 63 29.36 -15.59 13.68
CA GLN A 63 29.19 -16.74 14.58
C GLN A 63 30.12 -16.66 15.79
N ASP A 64 31.34 -16.15 15.60
CA ASP A 64 32.35 -16.09 16.68
C ASP A 64 31.96 -15.05 17.75
N ARG A 65 31.22 -14.01 17.36
CA ARG A 65 30.82 -12.90 18.23
C ARG A 65 29.35 -12.95 18.63
N GLU A 66 28.59 -13.89 18.10
CA GLU A 66 27.13 -14.00 18.25
C GLU A 66 26.39 -12.67 17.98
N LEU A 67 26.86 -11.89 17.00
CA LEU A 67 26.39 -10.54 16.72
C LEU A 67 26.12 -10.32 15.24
N VAL A 68 25.17 -9.43 14.94
CA VAL A 68 24.86 -9.03 13.56
C VAL A 68 25.64 -7.77 13.20
N ILE A 69 26.48 -7.87 12.17
CA ILE A 69 27.32 -6.79 11.68
C ILE A 69 26.72 -6.24 10.40
N CYS A 70 26.52 -4.92 10.36
CA CYS A 70 26.00 -4.21 9.20
C CYS A 70 27.12 -3.44 8.50
N SER A 71 27.19 -3.56 7.17
CA SER A 71 28.08 -2.75 6.32
C SER A 71 27.26 -1.84 5.40
N ARG A 72 27.69 -0.59 5.27
CA ARG A 72 27.12 0.38 4.32
C ARG A 72 27.66 0.21 2.89
N GLU A 73 28.64 -0.66 2.71
CA GLU A 73 29.19 -0.97 1.39
C GLU A 73 28.17 -1.78 0.57
N ASN A 74 27.94 -1.37 -0.68
CA ASN A 74 27.01 -2.00 -1.62
C ASN A 74 25.61 -2.23 -1.02
N PRO A 75 24.88 -1.15 -0.65
CA PRO A 75 23.55 -1.28 -0.07
C PRO A 75 22.58 -1.84 -1.10
N ARG A 76 21.62 -2.64 -0.64
CA ARG A 76 20.64 -3.31 -1.50
C ARG A 76 19.31 -2.55 -1.46
N ALA A 77 18.79 -2.21 -2.63
CA ALA A 77 17.45 -1.61 -2.73
C ALA A 77 16.39 -2.54 -2.12
N LEU A 78 15.40 -1.94 -1.46
CA LEU A 78 14.27 -2.66 -0.89
C LEU A 78 13.47 -3.35 -2.02
N ALA A 79 13.24 -4.65 -1.87
CA ALA A 79 12.46 -5.40 -2.86
C ALA A 79 10.97 -5.23 -2.59
N LEU A 80 10.33 -4.31 -3.31
CA LEU A 80 8.88 -4.12 -3.27
C LEU A 80 8.19 -5.04 -4.28
N LYS A 81 7.03 -5.56 -3.90
CA LYS A 81 6.17 -6.35 -4.78
C LYS A 81 4.96 -5.50 -5.14
N GLY A 82 4.84 -5.16 -6.42
CA GLY A 82 3.74 -4.36 -6.92
C GLY A 82 3.86 -2.87 -6.58
N SER A 83 2.81 -2.12 -6.90
CA SER A 83 2.76 -0.67 -6.67
C SER A 83 1.33 -0.28 -6.35
N PRO A 84 0.91 -0.41 -5.08
CA PRO A 84 -0.44 -0.07 -4.69
C PRO A 84 -0.61 1.45 -4.76
N ILE A 85 -1.54 1.99 -5.55
CA ILE A 85 -1.81 3.43 -5.64
C ILE A 85 -3.19 3.72 -5.06
N ALA A 86 -3.25 4.67 -4.13
CA ALA A 86 -4.50 5.21 -3.60
C ALA A 86 -5.10 6.23 -4.59
N CYS A 87 -6.40 6.11 -4.83
CA CYS A 87 -7.19 7.00 -5.66
C CYS A 87 -8.44 7.40 -4.87
N THR A 88 -8.49 8.67 -4.46
CA THR A 88 -9.62 9.25 -3.74
C THR A 88 -10.51 10.06 -4.66
N ALA A 89 -11.82 9.91 -4.49
CA ALA A 89 -12.85 10.70 -5.14
C ALA A 89 -13.94 11.09 -4.13
N VAL A 90 -14.58 12.24 -4.34
CA VAL A 90 -15.73 12.71 -3.57
C VAL A 90 -16.98 12.71 -4.43
N VAL A 91 -18.12 12.54 -3.77
CA VAL A 91 -19.43 12.54 -4.43
C VAL A 91 -20.06 13.90 -4.23
N PHE A 92 -20.12 14.67 -5.30
CA PHE A 92 -20.85 15.92 -5.32
C PHE A 92 -22.29 15.64 -5.68
N THR A 93 -23.21 15.87 -4.75
CA THR A 93 -24.65 15.81 -5.01
C THR A 93 -25.18 17.21 -5.29
N GLY A 94 -25.72 17.43 -6.49
CA GLY A 94 -26.41 18.69 -6.78
C GLY A 94 -27.67 18.77 -5.92
N LYS A 95 -27.82 19.82 -5.12
CA LYS A 95 -29.12 20.16 -4.56
C LYS A 95 -29.96 20.70 -5.70
N ASP A 96 -30.93 19.92 -6.18
CA ASP A 96 -31.90 20.39 -7.16
C ASP A 96 -32.61 21.63 -6.60
N THR A 97 -32.23 22.81 -7.08
CA THR A 97 -33.16 23.93 -7.18
C THR A 97 -34.16 23.56 -8.26
N ASP A 98 -35.32 23.06 -7.84
CA ASP A 98 -36.52 22.81 -8.64
C ASP A 98 -36.35 21.88 -9.87
N GLN A 99 -36.43 20.56 -9.64
CA GLN A 99 -37.33 19.59 -10.34
C GLN A 99 -36.73 18.16 -10.47
N SER A 100 -37.55 17.20 -10.02
CA SER A 100 -37.68 15.79 -10.49
C SER A 100 -36.57 14.75 -10.22
N ASP A 101 -36.86 13.87 -9.23
CA ASP A 101 -36.79 12.39 -9.23
C ASP A 101 -35.54 11.59 -9.65
N GLU A 102 -34.41 12.20 -10.01
CA GLU A 102 -33.12 11.50 -10.04
C GLU A 102 -32.05 12.35 -9.37
N SER A 103 -31.63 11.97 -8.15
CA SER A 103 -30.46 12.56 -7.49
C SER A 103 -29.22 12.34 -8.35
N ARG A 104 -28.94 13.28 -9.24
CA ARG A 104 -27.74 13.30 -10.06
C ARG A 104 -26.55 13.63 -9.17
N TYR A 105 -25.59 12.72 -9.15
CA TYR A 105 -24.32 12.91 -8.46
C TYR A 105 -23.18 12.92 -9.46
N TRP A 106 -22.09 13.60 -9.09
CA TRP A 106 -20.84 13.64 -9.83
C TRP A 106 -19.73 13.08 -8.95
N LEU A 107 -18.80 12.34 -9.56
CA LEU A 107 -17.57 11.95 -8.91
C LEU A 107 -16.48 12.94 -9.27
N LEU A 108 -15.93 13.60 -8.25
CA LEU A 108 -14.77 14.47 -8.40
C LEU A 108 -13.55 13.69 -7.92
N ALA A 109 -12.60 13.50 -8.82
CA ALA A 109 -11.34 12.83 -8.52
C ALA A 109 -10.35 13.84 -7.96
N ASP A 110 -9.58 13.44 -6.96
CA ASP A 110 -8.50 14.27 -6.39
C ASP A 110 -8.99 15.61 -5.84
N PRO A 111 -9.89 15.58 -4.83
CA PRO A 111 -10.57 16.78 -4.39
C PRO A 111 -9.62 17.76 -3.72
N ASP A 112 -9.88 19.05 -3.95
CA ASP A 112 -9.27 20.13 -3.17
C ASP A 112 -10.00 20.34 -1.83
N THR A 113 -9.46 21.21 -0.98
CA THR A 113 -10.06 21.52 0.33
C THR A 113 -11.52 21.99 0.24
N LEU A 114 -11.88 22.71 -0.83
CA LEU A 114 -13.22 23.25 -0.99
C LEU A 114 -14.18 22.13 -1.43
N GLU A 115 -13.79 21.29 -2.38
CA GLU A 115 -14.56 20.14 -2.84
C GLU A 115 -14.81 19.13 -1.71
N GLU A 116 -13.79 18.85 -0.88
CA GLU A 116 -13.95 18.03 0.33
C GLU A 116 -14.95 18.65 1.31
N SER A 117 -14.96 19.98 1.47
CA SER A 117 -15.87 20.65 2.40
C SER A 117 -17.33 20.69 1.94
N LEU A 118 -17.57 20.58 0.62
CA LEU A 118 -18.90 20.62 0.02
C LEU A 118 -19.53 19.24 -0.17
N CYS A 119 -18.73 18.18 -0.12
CA CYS A 119 -19.18 16.82 -0.35
C CYS A 119 -19.29 16.05 0.97
N ASP A 120 -20.44 15.44 1.22
CA ASP A 120 -20.69 14.64 2.44
C ASP A 120 -20.28 13.16 2.28
N GLU A 121 -19.72 12.79 1.13
CA GLU A 121 -19.39 11.41 0.78
C GLU A 121 -18.07 11.35 0.01
N SER A 122 -17.16 10.49 0.48
CA SER A 122 -15.85 10.25 -0.12
C SER A 122 -15.56 8.76 -0.24
N ILE A 123 -14.80 8.41 -1.26
CA ILE A 123 -14.34 7.06 -1.50
C ILE A 123 -12.86 7.06 -1.85
N THR A 124 -12.11 6.20 -1.18
CA THR A 124 -10.70 5.95 -1.43
C THR A 124 -10.51 4.51 -1.83
N ILE A 125 -9.84 4.29 -2.96
CA ILE A 125 -9.57 2.95 -3.47
C ILE A 125 -8.09 2.78 -3.69
N VAL A 126 -7.54 1.67 -3.20
CA VAL A 126 -6.16 1.29 -3.44
C VAL A 126 -6.14 0.20 -4.50
N VAL A 127 -5.46 0.47 -5.61
CA VAL A 127 -5.34 -0.44 -6.76
C VAL A 127 -3.89 -0.82 -7.01
N ASP A 128 -3.66 -2.04 -7.48
CA ASP A 128 -2.39 -2.44 -8.07
C ASP A 128 -2.61 -3.07 -9.44
N CYS A 129 -1.95 -2.53 -10.46
CA CYS A 129 -2.01 -3.04 -11.84
C CYS A 129 -0.71 -3.73 -12.28
N SER A 130 0.25 -3.95 -11.37
CA SER A 130 1.56 -4.55 -11.69
C SER A 130 1.47 -5.95 -12.30
N GLY A 131 0.41 -6.70 -11.99
CA GLY A 131 0.13 -8.04 -12.53
C GLY A 131 -0.54 -8.08 -13.90
N GLY A 132 -0.70 -6.95 -14.59
CA GLY A 132 -1.34 -6.87 -15.92
C GLY A 132 -2.87 -6.73 -15.89
N SER A 133 -3.50 -6.93 -14.73
CA SER A 133 -4.91 -6.62 -14.48
C SER A 133 -5.04 -5.71 -13.28
N ALA A 134 -6.00 -4.78 -13.30
CA ALA A 134 -6.31 -3.93 -12.15
C ALA A 134 -6.88 -4.77 -10.99
N GLN A 135 -6.11 -4.89 -9.91
CA GLN A 135 -6.53 -5.54 -8.67
C GLN A 135 -6.86 -4.48 -7.62
N ILE A 136 -8.08 -4.49 -7.13
CA ILE A 136 -8.48 -3.63 -6.02
C ILE A 136 -8.01 -4.29 -4.72
N LEU A 137 -7.13 -3.60 -4.00
CA LEU A 137 -6.57 -4.06 -2.74
C LEU A 137 -7.38 -3.61 -1.53
N SER A 138 -7.95 -2.40 -1.61
CA SER A 138 -8.76 -1.83 -0.54
C SER A 138 -9.78 -0.85 -1.11
N ILE A 139 -10.97 -0.82 -0.50
CA ILE A 139 -12.00 0.19 -0.74
C ILE A 139 -12.40 0.72 0.63
N SER A 140 -12.33 2.03 0.79
CA SER A 140 -12.80 2.72 1.97
C SER A 140 -13.81 3.79 1.56
N LYS A 141 -15.02 3.68 2.08
CA LYS A 141 -16.11 4.63 1.82
C LYS A 141 -16.44 5.34 3.13
N HIS A 142 -16.48 6.66 3.10
CA HIS A 142 -16.88 7.47 4.24
C HIS A 142 -18.02 8.39 3.86
N GLY A 143 -19.06 8.42 4.71
CA GLY A 143 -20.24 9.26 4.50
C GLY A 143 -21.18 8.78 3.41
N GLY A 144 -22.29 9.52 3.27
CA GLY A 144 -23.36 9.39 2.28
C GLY A 144 -23.98 8.01 2.00
N THR A 145 -25.06 8.04 1.22
CA THR A 145 -25.76 6.83 0.72
C THR A 145 -25.93 6.85 -0.79
N SER A 146 -25.31 7.79 -1.50
CA SER A 146 -25.61 8.06 -2.90
C SER A 146 -24.88 7.11 -3.85
N LEU A 147 -23.73 6.56 -3.44
CA LEU A 147 -22.97 5.60 -4.25
C LEU A 147 -23.68 4.24 -4.37
N ASP A 148 -24.07 3.89 -5.60
CA ASP A 148 -24.45 2.52 -5.97
C ASP A 148 -23.19 1.64 -6.05
N PRO A 149 -23.13 0.48 -5.36
CA PRO A 149 -22.04 -0.49 -5.49
C PRO A 149 -21.72 -0.87 -6.95
N LYS A 150 -22.70 -0.84 -7.85
CA LYS A 150 -22.49 -1.13 -9.29
C LYS A 150 -21.54 -0.13 -9.94
N LEU A 151 -21.53 1.13 -9.50
CA LEU A 151 -20.62 2.15 -10.00
C LEU A 151 -19.16 1.79 -9.73
N LEU A 152 -18.87 1.19 -8.57
CA LEU A 152 -17.51 0.77 -8.20
C LEU A 152 -16.99 -0.36 -9.08
N THR A 153 -17.90 -1.13 -9.65
CA THR A 153 -17.60 -2.19 -10.63
C THR A 153 -17.76 -1.74 -12.08
N SER A 154 -18.10 -0.47 -12.31
CA SER A 154 -18.31 0.05 -13.66
C SER A 154 -16.99 0.11 -14.44
N LYS A 155 -17.07 -0.05 -15.76
CA LYS A 155 -15.87 -0.03 -16.62
C LYS A 155 -15.23 1.35 -16.65
N GLU A 156 -16.05 2.39 -16.57
CA GLU A 156 -15.66 3.78 -16.55
C GLU A 156 -14.79 4.07 -15.32
N PHE A 157 -15.24 3.62 -14.16
CA PHE A 157 -14.54 3.81 -12.90
C PHE A 157 -13.22 3.02 -12.83
N ILE A 158 -13.22 1.75 -13.25
CA ILE A 158 -12.00 0.94 -13.33
C ILE A 158 -11.01 1.55 -14.33
N SER A 159 -11.49 2.06 -15.47
CA SER A 159 -10.66 2.73 -16.48
C SER A 159 -9.99 3.98 -15.92
N TRP A 160 -10.74 4.81 -15.18
CA TRP A 160 -10.22 5.99 -14.50
C TRP A 160 -9.11 5.62 -13.50
N ILE A 161 -9.38 4.67 -12.60
CA ILE A 161 -8.40 4.19 -11.60
C ILE A 161 -7.14 3.65 -12.27
N THR A 162 -7.30 2.86 -13.33
CA THR A 162 -6.17 2.28 -14.07
C THR A 162 -5.33 3.36 -14.74
N THR A 163 -5.97 4.40 -15.29
CA THR A 163 -5.28 5.54 -15.90
C THR A 163 -4.48 6.32 -14.86
N ARG A 164 -5.08 6.60 -13.69
CA ARG A 164 -4.40 7.27 -12.57
C ARG A 164 -3.21 6.44 -12.08
N TRP A 165 -3.39 5.14 -11.90
CA TRP A 165 -2.30 4.23 -11.50
C TRP A 165 -1.11 4.29 -12.47
N LYS A 166 -1.35 4.29 -13.78
CA LYS A 166 -0.28 4.37 -14.79
C LYS A 166 0.48 5.69 -14.68
N GLY A 167 -0.23 6.81 -14.62
CA GLY A 167 0.40 8.13 -14.50
C GLY A 167 1.25 8.27 -13.23
N PHE A 168 0.75 7.77 -12.09
CA PHE A 168 1.52 7.74 -10.84
C PHE A 168 2.76 6.86 -10.93
N THR A 169 2.62 5.66 -11.50
CA THR A 169 3.74 4.71 -11.61
C THR A 169 4.83 5.27 -12.52
N GLU A 170 4.45 5.84 -13.67
CA GLU A 170 5.39 6.53 -14.58
C GLU A 170 6.10 7.70 -13.90
N ALA A 171 5.37 8.52 -13.12
CA ALA A 171 5.96 9.63 -12.39
C ALA A 171 6.96 9.16 -11.33
N ILE A 172 6.62 8.12 -10.55
CA ILE A 172 7.52 7.56 -9.52
C ILE A 172 8.75 6.90 -10.18
N ASP A 173 8.57 6.16 -11.27
CA ASP A 173 9.66 5.54 -12.03
C ASP A 173 10.59 6.58 -12.65
N SER A 174 10.07 7.74 -13.06
CA SER A 174 10.90 8.81 -13.64
C SER A 174 11.83 9.51 -12.65
N GLN A 175 11.62 9.33 -11.34
CA GLN A 175 12.39 9.98 -10.28
C GLN A 175 13.49 9.11 -9.66
N VAL A 176 13.53 7.81 -9.97
CA VAL A 176 14.51 6.83 -9.46
C VAL A 176 15.60 6.56 -10.48
#